data_AF-A0A524I1A2-F1
#
_entry.id   AF-A0A524I1A2-F1
#
_cell.length_a   1.000
_cell.length_b   1.000
_cell.length_c   1.000
_cell.angle_alpha   90.00
_cell.angle_beta   90.00
_cell.angle_gamma   90.00
#
_symmetry.space_group_name_H-M   'P 1'
#
loop_
_entity.id
_entity.type
_entity.pdbx_description
1 polymer ?
#
loop_
_entity_poly.entity_id
_entity_poly.type
_entity_poly.pdbx_seq_one_letter_code
_entity_poly.pdbx_strand_id
1 'polypeptide(L)'
;MARSVSETLVVRIAHKGEEKVFDLRKIFNENPNRVISTVGTVNEDGSPNTAPMSFFYCPDARTIVAGMVGASQTATNIRRDGRVIIEVLFGGDVAFGIRGRGVVVAEALKSNEATMAVKIAVDSVKRDTSPAQVITSGPLCTPRSDRAVEYEKAVWE
;
A
#
# COMPACT_ATOMS: atom_id res chain seq x y z
N MET A 1 2.98 8.13 -19.53
CA MET A 1 2.69 9.28 -18.65
C MET A 1 1.74 8.83 -17.56
N ALA A 2 2.08 9.08 -16.31
CA ALA A 2 1.27 8.70 -15.16
C ALA A 2 0.03 9.61 -15.07
N ARG A 3 -1.17 9.02 -15.10
CA ARG A 3 -2.46 9.72 -14.97
C ARG A 3 -3.28 9.07 -13.87
N SER A 4 -4.00 9.88 -13.09
CA SER A 4 -5.04 9.35 -12.20
C SER A 4 -6.16 8.70 -13.02
N VAL A 5 -6.49 7.46 -12.67
CA VAL A 5 -7.45 6.61 -13.38
C VAL A 5 -8.61 6.14 -12.49
N SER A 6 -8.52 6.36 -11.18
CA SER A 6 -9.60 6.06 -10.22
C SER A 6 -9.43 6.90 -8.95
N GLU A 7 -10.51 7.06 -8.20
CA GLU A 7 -10.51 7.59 -6.82
C GLU A 7 -10.64 6.46 -5.78
N THR A 8 -10.65 5.21 -6.25
CA THR A 8 -10.84 4.02 -5.41
C THR A 8 -9.82 2.95 -5.79
N LEU A 9 -9.66 1.96 -4.91
CA LEU A 9 -8.83 0.78 -5.13
C LEU A 9 -9.38 -0.19 -6.19
N VAL A 10 -10.54 0.12 -6.78
CA VAL A 10 -11.06 -0.58 -7.96
C VAL A 10 -10.80 0.31 -9.17
N VAL A 11 -9.93 -0.16 -10.07
CA VAL A 11 -9.52 0.56 -11.27
C VAL A 11 -10.12 -0.12 -12.49
N ARG A 12 -10.89 0.62 -13.28
CA ARG A 12 -11.45 0.14 -14.55
C ARG A 12 -10.71 0.81 -15.70
N ILE A 13 -10.17 0.00 -16.59
CA ILE A 13 -9.40 0.48 -17.74
C ILE A 13 -10.04 -0.07 -19.00
N ALA A 14 -10.56 0.84 -19.83
CA ALA A 14 -11.01 0.51 -21.17
C ALA A 14 -9.83 0.59 -22.15
N HIS A 15 -9.61 -0.47 -22.92
CA HIS A 15 -8.68 -0.48 -24.04
C HIS A 15 -9.25 -1.29 -25.21
N LYS A 16 -9.34 -0.66 -26.39
CA LYS A 16 -9.82 -1.29 -27.64
C LYS A 16 -11.19 -2.02 -27.50
N GLY A 17 -12.09 -1.47 -26.69
CA GLY A 17 -13.43 -2.04 -26.47
C GLY A 17 -13.50 -3.12 -25.37
N GLU A 18 -12.36 -3.51 -24.79
CA GLU A 18 -12.30 -4.39 -23.63
C GLU A 18 -12.15 -3.57 -22.34
N GLU A 19 -12.94 -3.88 -21.32
CA GLU A 19 -12.76 -3.33 -19.98
C GLU A 19 -11.99 -4.34 -19.11
N LYS A 20 -10.83 -3.92 -18.61
CA LYS A 20 -10.08 -4.66 -17.59
C LYS A 20 -10.30 -4.01 -16.23
N VAL A 21 -10.72 -4.80 -15.25
CA VAL A 21 -10.91 -4.37 -13.87
C VAL A 21 -9.76 -4.88 -13.02
N PHE A 22 -9.10 -3.96 -12.31
CA PHE A 22 -8.08 -4.26 -11.31
C PHE A 22 -8.64 -3.92 -9.94
N ASP A 23 -8.78 -4.93 -9.08
CA ASP A 23 -9.17 -4.74 -7.69
C ASP A 23 -7.93 -4.85 -6.80
N LEU A 24 -7.35 -3.70 -6.45
CA LEU A 24 -6.11 -3.64 -5.67
C LEU A 24 -6.31 -4.16 -4.24
N ARG A 25 -7.55 -4.20 -3.74
CA ARG A 25 -7.86 -4.79 -2.42
C ARG A 25 -7.57 -6.27 -2.42
N LYS A 26 -7.91 -6.99 -3.50
CA LYS A 26 -7.61 -8.42 -3.63
C LYS A 26 -6.11 -8.67 -3.64
N ILE A 27 -5.35 -7.78 -4.27
CA ILE A 27 -3.89 -7.85 -4.28
C ILE A 27 -3.32 -7.76 -2.85
N PHE A 28 -3.87 -6.91 -1.99
CA PHE A 28 -3.38 -6.79 -0.61
C PHE A 28 -3.96 -7.83 0.36
N ASN A 29 -5.25 -8.17 0.22
CA ASN A 29 -5.99 -8.97 1.20
C ASN A 29 -5.95 -10.47 0.91
N GLU A 30 -5.93 -10.88 -0.37
CA GLU A 30 -6.17 -12.27 -0.78
C GLU A 30 -4.91 -12.98 -1.29
N ASN A 31 -3.82 -12.26 -1.52
CA ASN A 31 -2.58 -12.88 -2.00
C ASN A 31 -1.96 -13.81 -0.94
N PRO A 32 -1.54 -15.03 -1.32
CA PRO A 32 -0.95 -15.99 -0.38
C PRO A 32 0.40 -15.52 0.17
N ASN A 33 1.13 -14.70 -0.62
CA ASN A 33 2.34 -14.03 -0.20
C ASN A 33 2.07 -12.53 -0.09
N ARG A 34 2.72 -11.84 0.85
CA ARG A 34 2.52 -10.41 1.02
C ARG A 34 3.16 -9.64 -0.14
N VAL A 35 2.41 -8.69 -0.70
CA VAL A 35 2.89 -7.82 -1.78
C VAL A 35 3.71 -6.70 -1.18
N ILE A 36 4.97 -6.59 -1.59
CA ILE A 36 5.82 -5.47 -1.18
C ILE A 36 5.49 -4.29 -2.08
N SER A 37 5.09 -3.17 -1.48
CA SER A 37 4.85 -1.90 -2.15
C SER A 37 5.82 -0.84 -1.62
N THR A 38 6.20 0.11 -2.47
CA THR A 38 7.04 1.22 -2.05
C THR A 38 6.17 2.35 -1.54
N VAL A 39 6.33 2.69 -0.26
CA VAL A 39 5.60 3.79 0.38
C VAL A 39 6.45 5.04 0.36
N GLY A 40 5.95 6.09 -0.27
CA GLY A 40 6.52 7.43 -0.26
C GLY A 40 5.84 8.31 0.77
N THR A 41 6.63 9.03 1.56
CA THR A 41 6.23 10.06 2.52
C THR A 41 7.11 11.29 2.36
N VAL A 42 6.78 12.40 3.02
CA VAL A 42 7.52 13.67 2.89
C VAL A 42 8.30 13.91 4.18
N ASN A 43 9.60 14.16 4.09
CA ASN A 43 10.44 14.59 5.22
C ASN A 43 10.17 16.05 5.60
N GLU A 44 10.70 16.50 6.73
CA GLU A 44 10.47 17.86 7.24
C GLU A 44 11.04 18.93 6.30
N ASP A 45 12.18 18.65 5.67
CA ASP A 45 12.81 19.50 4.64
C ASP A 45 12.09 19.45 3.28
N GLY A 46 11.00 18.69 3.16
CA GLY A 46 10.25 18.49 1.92
C GLY A 46 10.81 17.42 0.99
N SER A 47 11.95 16.80 1.32
CA SER A 47 12.50 15.69 0.52
C SER A 47 11.63 14.43 0.61
N PRO A 48 11.63 13.55 -0.41
CA PRO A 48 10.91 12.29 -0.34
C PRO A 48 11.63 11.29 0.58
N ASN A 49 10.87 10.55 1.37
CA ASN A 49 11.30 9.34 2.06
C ASN A 49 10.54 8.13 1.51
N THR A 50 11.25 7.06 1.17
CA THR A 50 10.65 5.82 0.67
C THR A 50 10.94 4.63 1.58
N ALA A 51 9.96 3.76 1.76
CA ALA A 51 10.10 2.53 2.52
C ALA A 51 9.37 1.37 1.82
N PRO A 52 10.01 0.21 1.58
CA PRO A 52 9.29 -0.99 1.18
C PRO A 52 8.46 -1.50 2.35
N MET A 53 7.18 -1.70 2.12
CA MET A 53 6.23 -2.18 3.12
C MET A 53 5.30 -3.23 2.51
N SER A 54 4.83 -4.18 3.31
CA SER A 54 3.98 -5.27 2.84
C SER A 54 2.75 -5.51 3.71
N PHE A 55 2.59 -4.71 4.76
CA PHE A 55 1.60 -4.95 5.79
C PHE A 55 0.40 -4.02 5.62
N PHE A 56 -0.40 -4.33 4.61
CA PHE A 56 -1.59 -3.59 4.22
C PHE A 56 -2.84 -4.45 4.32
N TYR A 57 -3.93 -3.82 4.69
CA TYR A 57 -5.28 -4.38 4.64
C TYR A 57 -6.24 -3.33 4.11
N CYS A 58 -7.11 -3.73 3.20
CA CYS A 58 -8.08 -2.82 2.59
C CYS A 58 -9.50 -3.24 3.00
N PRO A 59 -10.10 -2.63 4.05
CA PRO A 59 -11.45 -2.98 4.49
C PRO A 59 -12.51 -2.61 3.45
N ASP A 60 -12.25 -1.58 2.64
CA ASP A 60 -13.17 -1.08 1.62
C ASP A 60 -12.38 -0.52 0.41
N ALA A 61 -13.08 0.09 -0.56
CA ALA A 61 -12.47 0.59 -1.79
C ALA A 61 -11.78 1.96 -1.65
N ARG A 62 -11.88 2.64 -0.50
CA ARG A 62 -11.33 3.98 -0.26
C ARG A 62 -10.44 4.05 0.97
N THR A 63 -10.20 2.93 1.65
CA THR A 63 -9.42 2.86 2.87
C THR A 63 -8.33 1.80 2.74
N ILE A 64 -7.11 2.15 3.15
CA ILE A 64 -6.03 1.20 3.44
C ILE A 64 -5.67 1.34 4.92
N VAL A 65 -5.53 0.24 5.64
CA VAL A 65 -4.90 0.18 6.95
C VAL A 65 -3.50 -0.39 6.77
N ALA A 66 -2.50 0.33 7.27
CA ALA A 66 -1.09 -0.05 7.17
C ALA A 66 -0.48 -0.23 8.56
N GLY A 67 0.19 -1.36 8.79
CA GLY A 67 1.04 -1.59 9.96
C GLY A 67 2.48 -1.22 9.68
N MET A 68 3.14 -0.53 10.61
CA MET A 68 4.57 -0.19 10.49
C MET A 68 5.24 -0.02 11.85
N VAL A 69 6.58 0.00 11.86
CA VAL A 69 7.33 0.30 13.09
C VAL A 69 7.13 1.77 13.46
N GLY A 70 6.65 2.02 14.68
CA GLY A 70 6.27 3.35 15.15
C GLY A 70 7.43 4.35 15.26
N ALA A 71 8.65 3.85 15.41
CA ALA A 71 9.89 4.63 15.46
C ALA A 71 10.52 4.93 14.09
N SER A 72 9.90 4.49 12.98
CA SER A 72 10.44 4.71 11.64
C SER A 72 10.29 6.17 11.16
N GLN A 73 11.13 6.58 10.21
CA GLN A 73 10.98 7.89 9.55
C GLN A 73 9.62 8.03 8.85
N THR A 74 9.12 6.95 8.24
CA THR A 74 7.79 6.90 7.62
C THR A 74 6.69 7.23 8.63
N ALA A 75 6.76 6.65 9.84
CA ALA A 75 5.84 6.95 10.93
C ALA A 75 5.90 8.42 11.36
N THR A 76 7.12 8.94 11.58
CA THR A 76 7.35 10.36 11.92
C THR A 76 6.75 11.30 10.87
N ASN A 77 6.96 11.00 9.58
CA ASN A 77 6.43 11.80 8.48
C ASN A 77 4.89 11.76 8.43
N ILE A 78 4.27 10.60 8.65
CA ILE A 78 2.81 10.48 8.67
C ILE A 78 2.20 11.27 9.83
N ARG A 79 2.79 11.21 11.04
CA ARG A 79 2.31 12.01 12.18
C ARG A 79 2.30 13.52 11.89
N ARG A 80 3.33 13.99 11.17
CA ARG A 80 3.50 15.42 10.88
C ARG A 80 2.64 15.91 9.71
N ASP A 81 2.61 15.16 8.61
CA ASP A 81 2.13 15.66 7.30
C ASP A 81 0.97 14.83 6.74
N GLY A 82 0.98 13.52 7.00
CA GLY A 82 -0.05 12.58 6.55
C GLY A 82 -0.05 12.29 5.05
N ARG A 83 0.55 13.10 4.17
CA ARG A 83 0.61 12.76 2.73
C ARG A 83 1.41 11.48 2.50
N VAL A 84 0.80 10.55 1.78
CA VAL A 84 1.39 9.25 1.45
C VAL A 84 1.10 8.88 0.01
N ILE A 85 2.05 8.19 -0.61
CA ILE A 85 1.83 7.47 -1.87
C ILE A 85 2.31 6.03 -1.72
N ILE A 86 1.56 5.06 -2.24
CA ILE A 86 1.92 3.64 -2.24
C ILE A 86 2.03 3.19 -3.69
N GLU A 87 3.22 2.83 -4.13
CA GLU A 87 3.45 2.24 -5.44
C GLU A 87 3.41 0.71 -5.34
N VAL A 88 2.42 0.09 -6.01
CA VAL A 88 2.29 -1.37 -6.09
C VAL A 88 2.71 -1.86 -7.47
N LEU A 89 3.67 -2.79 -7.48
CA LEU A 89 4.09 -3.54 -8.66
C LEU A 89 3.72 -5.01 -8.45
N PHE A 90 2.95 -5.60 -9.37
CA PHE A 90 2.51 -6.99 -9.26
C PHE A 90 2.30 -7.63 -10.64
N GLY A 91 2.31 -8.96 -10.68
CA GLY A 91 2.05 -9.70 -11.92
C GLY A 91 0.67 -9.40 -12.51
N GLY A 92 0.52 -9.59 -13.83
CA GLY A 92 -0.73 -9.28 -14.53
C GLY A 92 -0.82 -7.83 -15.03
N ASP A 93 0.32 -7.19 -15.25
CA ASP A 93 0.48 -5.80 -15.67
C ASP A 93 0.00 -4.76 -14.64
N VAL A 94 0.36 -4.95 -13.38
CA VAL A 94 -0.02 -4.06 -12.28
C VAL A 94 1.14 -3.13 -11.96
N ALA A 95 0.97 -1.85 -12.29
CA ALA A 95 1.74 -0.72 -11.75
C ALA A 95 0.79 0.43 -11.46
N PHE A 96 0.50 0.63 -10.18
CA PHE A 96 -0.35 1.72 -9.72
C PHE A 96 0.27 2.45 -8.52
N GLY A 97 0.27 3.77 -8.59
CA GLY A 97 0.49 4.62 -7.42
C GLY A 97 -0.82 5.02 -6.77
N ILE A 98 -0.99 4.70 -5.49
CA ILE A 98 -2.16 5.05 -4.69
C ILE A 98 -1.79 6.25 -3.83
N ARG A 99 -2.40 7.41 -4.07
CA ARG A 99 -2.22 8.62 -3.24
C ARG A 99 -3.30 8.67 -2.18
N GLY A 100 -2.92 9.14 -1.00
CA GLY A 100 -3.86 9.32 0.09
C GLY A 100 -3.31 10.16 1.22
N ARG A 101 -4.10 10.20 2.29
CA ARG A 101 -3.71 10.77 3.58
C ARG A 101 -3.79 9.73 4.69
N GLY A 102 -2.65 9.49 5.33
CA GLY A 102 -2.51 8.67 6.52
C GLY A 102 -2.79 9.44 7.79
N VAL A 103 -3.54 8.82 8.70
CA VAL A 103 -3.73 9.26 10.09
C VAL A 103 -3.41 8.08 11.00
N VAL A 104 -2.66 8.33 12.06
CA VAL A 104 -2.37 7.31 13.07
C VAL A 104 -3.65 6.98 13.82
N VAL A 105 -4.04 5.71 13.83
CA VAL A 105 -5.23 5.21 14.54
C VAL A 105 -4.86 4.40 15.78
N ALA A 106 -3.63 3.89 15.85
CA ALA A 106 -3.05 3.33 17.05
C ALA A 106 -1.53 3.57 17.04
N GLU A 107 -1.00 4.18 18.11
CA GLU A 107 0.45 4.40 18.28
C GLU A 107 1.20 3.09 18.60
N ALA A 108 0.50 2.14 19.22
CA ALA A 108 0.98 0.82 19.56
C ALA A 108 -0.17 -0.19 19.41
N LEU A 109 0.09 -1.34 18.79
CA LEU A 109 -0.85 -2.44 18.73
C LEU A 109 -0.79 -3.27 20.01
N LYS A 110 -1.93 -3.81 20.44
CA LYS A 110 -1.99 -4.69 21.62
C LYS A 110 -1.09 -5.92 21.49
N SER A 111 -0.93 -6.41 20.26
CA SER A 111 -0.08 -7.56 19.95
C SER A 111 1.41 -7.22 19.83
N ASN A 112 1.77 -5.94 19.65
CA ASN A 112 3.15 -5.48 19.54
C ASN A 112 3.27 -3.96 19.76
N GLU A 113 3.93 -3.57 20.85
CA GLU A 113 4.11 -2.16 21.23
C GLU A 113 4.99 -1.37 20.24
N ALA A 114 5.84 -2.02 19.46
CA ALA A 114 6.68 -1.37 18.47
C ALA A 114 5.94 -1.09 17.15
N THR A 115 4.77 -1.70 16.95
CA THR A 115 3.99 -1.57 15.71
C THR A 115 2.85 -0.60 15.92
N MET A 116 2.77 0.39 15.03
CA MET A 116 1.65 1.32 14.94
C MET A 116 0.71 0.94 13.80
N ALA A 117 -0.53 1.44 13.84
CA ALA A 117 -1.48 1.36 12.75
C ALA A 117 -1.83 2.75 12.20
N VAL A 118 -1.83 2.85 10.88
CA VAL A 118 -2.22 4.05 10.14
C VAL A 118 -3.40 3.72 9.25
N LYS A 119 -4.46 4.54 9.33
CA LYS A 119 -5.55 4.53 8.37
C LYS A 119 -5.26 5.55 7.28
N ILE A 120 -5.27 5.10 6.03
CA ILE A 120 -5.00 5.89 4.84
C ILE A 120 -6.30 6.02 4.07
N ALA A 121 -6.80 7.26 3.95
CA ALA A 121 -7.89 7.58 3.04
C ALA A 121 -7.32 7.71 1.62
N VAL A 122 -7.88 6.97 0.66
CA VAL A 122 -7.46 6.97 -0.74
C VAL A 122 -8.07 8.19 -1.44
N ASP A 123 -7.20 9.03 -1.99
CA ASP A 123 -7.60 10.21 -2.77
C ASP A 123 -7.65 9.87 -4.27
N SER A 124 -6.64 9.15 -4.76
CA SER A 124 -6.55 8.79 -6.17
C SER A 124 -5.62 7.61 -6.41
N VAL A 125 -5.85 6.90 -7.51
CA VAL A 125 -4.99 5.85 -8.04
C VAL A 125 -4.49 6.30 -9.41
N LYS A 126 -3.17 6.35 -9.60
CA LYS A 126 -2.51 6.60 -10.87
C LYS A 126 -2.06 5.29 -11.51
N ARG A 127 -2.11 5.23 -12.83
CA ARG A 127 -1.57 4.11 -13.63
C ARG A 127 -0.17 4.46 -14.11
N ASP A 128 0.79 3.58 -13.84
CA ASP A 128 2.21 3.78 -14.14
C ASP A 128 2.81 2.72 -15.06
N THR A 129 1.98 1.82 -15.59
CA THR A 129 2.38 0.85 -16.61
C THR A 129 2.89 1.54 -17.87
N SER A 130 3.93 0.97 -18.49
CA SER A 130 4.43 1.40 -19.79
C SER A 130 3.49 0.95 -20.93
N PRO A 131 3.34 1.72 -22.03
CA PRO A 131 2.68 1.22 -23.23
C PRO A 131 3.49 0.15 -23.98
N ALA A 132 4.79 0.04 -23.71
CA ALA A 132 5.72 -0.82 -24.44
C ALA A 132 6.19 -2.04 -23.65
N GLN A 133 5.91 -2.09 -22.34
CA GLN A 133 6.40 -3.13 -21.44
C GLN A 133 5.28 -3.58 -20.52
N VAL A 134 5.27 -4.87 -20.20
CA VAL A 134 4.27 -5.50 -19.33
C VAL A 134 4.96 -5.98 -18.06
N ILE A 135 4.34 -5.73 -16.91
CA ILE A 135 4.84 -6.28 -15.64
C ILE A 135 4.42 -7.74 -15.52
N THR A 136 5.42 -8.62 -15.56
CA THR A 136 5.24 -10.07 -15.44
C THR A 136 5.28 -10.53 -13.97
N SER A 137 6.04 -9.84 -13.12
CA SER A 137 6.11 -10.11 -11.68
C SER A 137 6.44 -8.86 -10.87
N GLY A 138 6.14 -8.91 -9.57
CA GLY A 138 6.52 -7.91 -8.58
C GLY A 138 7.09 -8.56 -7.32
N PRO A 139 7.67 -7.78 -6.40
CA PRO A 139 8.28 -8.31 -5.19
C PRO A 139 7.23 -8.85 -4.21
N LEU A 140 7.49 -10.05 -3.71
CA LEU A 140 6.65 -10.75 -2.72
C LEU A 140 7.50 -11.15 -1.52
N CYS A 141 6.90 -11.25 -0.34
CA CYS A 141 7.53 -11.84 0.83
C CYS A 141 6.61 -12.81 1.56
N THR A 142 7.24 -13.71 2.29
CA THR A 142 6.59 -14.63 3.22
C THR A 142 7.14 -14.41 4.64
N PRO A 143 6.37 -14.76 5.68
CA PRO A 143 6.86 -14.78 7.05
C PRO A 143 8.12 -15.65 7.19
N ARG A 144 9.06 -15.22 8.03
CA ARG A 144 10.32 -15.96 8.26
C ARG A 144 10.17 -17.13 9.25
N SER A 145 9.04 -17.23 9.95
CA SER A 145 8.77 -18.24 10.97
C SER A 145 7.28 -18.28 11.35
N ASP A 146 6.85 -19.34 12.05
CA ASP A 146 5.49 -19.46 12.57
C ASP A 146 5.13 -18.31 13.53
N ARG A 147 6.09 -17.87 14.34
CA ARG A 147 5.94 -16.67 15.19
C ARG A 147 5.62 -15.41 14.38
N ALA A 148 6.23 -15.25 13.19
CA ALA A 148 5.90 -14.13 12.31
C ALA A 148 4.48 -14.28 11.71
N VAL A 149 4.03 -15.51 11.42
CA VAL A 149 2.65 -15.78 10.99
C VAL A 149 1.64 -15.40 12.09
N GLU A 150 1.91 -15.80 13.34
CA GLU A 150 1.06 -15.47 14.49
C GLU A 150 1.00 -13.96 14.74
N TYR A 151 2.15 -13.30 14.70
CA TYR A 151 2.23 -11.85 14.77
C TYR A 151 1.40 -11.17 13.66
N GLU A 152 1.48 -11.67 12.43
CA GLU A 152 0.70 -11.09 11.33
C GLU A 152 -0.81 -11.20 11.53
N LYS A 153 -1.28 -12.30 12.11
CA LYS A 153 -2.72 -12.49 12.43
C LYS A 153 -3.17 -11.53 13.52
N ALA A 154 -2.40 -11.42 14.60
CA ALA A 154 -2.74 -10.63 15.78
C ALA A 154 -2.69 -9.11 15.56
N VAL A 155 -2.17 -8.62 14.42
CA VAL A 155 -2.18 -7.18 14.07
C VAL A 155 -3.51 -6.75 13.44
N TRP A 156 -4.24 -7.68 12.84
CA TRP A 156 -5.53 -7.39 12.21
C TRP A 156 -6.74 -7.57 13.14
N GLU A 157 -6.50 -8.03 14.38
CA GLU A 157 -7.48 -8.17 15.47
C GLU A 157 -7.52 -6.92 16.36
#